data_AF-B1M2U2-F1
#
_entry.id   AF-B1M2U2-F1
#
_cell.length_a   1.000
_cell.length_b   1.000
_cell.length_c   1.000
_cell.angle_alpha   90.00
_cell.angle_beta   90.00
_cell.angle_gamma   90.00
#
_symmetry.space_group_name_H-M   'P 1'
#
loop_
_entity.id
_entity.type
_entity.pdbx_description
1 polymer ?
#
loop_
_entity_poly.entity_id
_entity_poly.type
_entity_poly.pdbx_seq_one_letter_code
_entity_poly.pdbx_strand_id
1 'polypeptide(L)' 'MPQKVPRRRAVDPACPTVASLSLPVKLVARQEDAELRALIERYEQLLCDWEDLSHRALKALAGRACPRSKRHDALRRS' A
#
# COMPACT_ATOMS: atom_id res chain seq x y z
N MET A 1 39.34 -30.41 -31.11
CA MET A 1 38.58 -29.17 -31.41
C MET A 1 37.11 -29.41 -31.10
N PRO A 2 36.49 -28.74 -30.12
CA PRO A 2 35.09 -29.01 -29.79
C PRO A 2 34.19 -28.35 -30.85
N GLN A 3 33.34 -29.16 -31.49
CA GLN A 3 32.38 -28.69 -32.49
C GLN A 3 31.31 -27.83 -31.80
N LYS A 4 31.17 -26.57 -32.25
CA LYS A 4 30.10 -25.68 -31.77
C LYS A 4 28.77 -26.14 -32.37
N VAL A 5 27.94 -26.79 -31.57
CA VAL A 5 26.55 -27.09 -31.91
C VAL A 5 25.79 -25.77 -32.10
N PRO A 6 25.11 -25.54 -33.24
CA PRO A 6 24.32 -24.34 -33.42
C PRO A 6 23.13 -24.38 -32.45
N ARG A 7 23.10 -23.43 -31.51
CA ARG A 7 21.97 -23.24 -30.60
C ARG A 7 20.73 -22.91 -31.44
N ARG A 8 19.77 -23.85 -31.50
CA ARG A 8 18.42 -23.59 -32.04
C ARG A 8 17.81 -22.44 -31.24
N ARG A 9 17.79 -21.25 -31.83
CA ARG A 9 16.98 -20.15 -31.33
C ARG A 9 15.52 -20.49 -31.62
N ALA A 10 14.79 -20.92 -30.60
CA ALA A 10 13.34 -20.78 -30.60
C ALA A 10 13.04 -19.31 -30.31
N VAL A 11 13.07 -18.48 -31.35
CA VAL A 11 12.40 -17.18 -31.31
C VAL A 11 11.02 -17.46 -31.86
N ASP A 12 10.12 -17.90 -30.98
CA ASP A 12 8.70 -17.79 -31.27
C ASP A 12 8.34 -16.29 -31.15
N PRO A 13 7.99 -15.60 -32.25
CA PRO A 13 7.62 -14.20 -32.20
C PRO A 13 6.32 -13.95 -31.41
N ALA A 14 5.55 -15.00 -31.09
CA ALA A 14 4.35 -14.89 -30.25
C ALA A 14 4.66 -14.86 -28.73
N CYS A 15 5.91 -15.15 -28.33
CA CYS A 15 6.34 -15.12 -26.93
C CYS A 15 7.43 -14.06 -26.74
N PRO A 16 7.07 -12.78 -26.57
CA PRO A 16 8.05 -11.74 -26.29
C PRO A 16 8.75 -12.03 -24.95
N THR A 17 9.96 -12.59 -25.00
CA THR A 17 10.86 -12.63 -23.84
C THR A 17 11.17 -11.20 -23.40
N VAL A 18 11.46 -10.96 -22.11
CA VAL A 18 11.79 -9.63 -21.57
C VAL A 18 12.84 -8.86 -22.40
N ALA A 19 13.74 -9.57 -23.09
CA ALA A 19 14.72 -9.00 -24.03
C ALA A 19 14.12 -8.33 -25.29
N SER A 20 12.92 -8.70 -25.73
CA SER A 20 12.26 -8.13 -26.92
C SER A 20 11.49 -6.85 -26.64
N LEU A 21 11.34 -6.45 -25.37
CA LEU A 21 10.58 -5.26 -25.01
C LEU A 21 11.39 -3.97 -25.17
N SER A 22 12.74 -4.05 -25.35
CA SER A 22 13.64 -2.88 -25.48
C SER A 22 13.35 -1.77 -24.47
N LEU A 23 12.77 -2.14 -23.32
CA LEU A 23 12.48 -1.21 -22.25
C LEU A 23 13.82 -0.89 -21.61
N PRO A 24 14.09 0.38 -21.26
CA PRO A 24 15.22 0.71 -20.42
C PRO A 24 14.95 0.11 -19.03
N VAL A 25 15.24 -1.18 -18.87
CA VAL A 25 15.21 -1.85 -17.58
C VAL A 25 16.41 -1.33 -16.81
N LYS A 26 16.18 -0.35 -15.94
CA LYS A 26 17.14 0.00 -14.91
C LYS A 26 17.15 -1.18 -13.95
N LEU A 27 18.21 -1.99 -14.01
CA LEU A 27 18.49 -2.99 -13.00
C LEU A 27 18.85 -2.23 -11.72
N VAL A 28 17.84 -2.01 -10.89
CA VAL A 28 18.00 -1.46 -9.54
C VAL A 28 18.80 -2.48 -8.73
N ALA A 29 19.80 -2.03 -7.99
CA ALA A 29 20.59 -2.95 -7.18
C ALA A 29 19.65 -3.62 -6.17
N ARG A 30 19.78 -4.93 -5.95
CA ARG A 30 18.90 -5.70 -5.04
C ARG A 30 18.80 -5.09 -3.62
N GLN A 31 19.84 -4.37 -3.19
CA GLN A 31 19.87 -3.62 -1.95
C GLN A 31 18.94 -2.39 -1.95
N GLU A 32 18.97 -1.59 -3.02
CA GLU A 32 18.08 -0.44 -3.22
C GLU A 32 16.61 -0.90 -3.29
N ASP A 33 16.36 -2.07 -3.87
CA ASP A 33 15.04 -2.69 -3.97
C ASP A 33 14.48 -3.12 -2.59
N ALA A 34 15.35 -3.59 -1.69
CA ALA A 34 14.98 -3.96 -0.32
C ALA A 34 14.73 -2.72 0.55
N GLU A 35 15.54 -1.68 0.40
CA GLU A 35 15.36 -0.39 1.09
C GLU A 35 14.07 0.30 0.65
N LEU A 36 13.76 0.27 -0.65
CA LEU A 36 12.52 0.82 -1.17
C LEU A 36 11.29 0.09 -0.62
N ARG A 37 11.33 -1.26 -0.56
CA ARG A 37 10.25 -2.05 0.04
C ARG A 37 10.06 -1.73 1.52
N ALA A 38 11.15 -1.65 2.29
CA ALA A 38 11.09 -1.30 3.71
C ALA A 38 10.50 0.10 3.93
N LEU A 39 10.80 1.06 3.05
CA LEU A 39 10.20 2.40 3.09
C LEU A 39 8.71 2.38 2.79
N ILE A 40 8.28 1.59 1.79
CA ILE A 40 6.86 1.42 1.44
C ILE A 40 6.10 0.80 2.63
N GLU A 41 6.59 -0.30 3.18
CA GLU A 41 5.97 -0.98 4.33
C GLU A 41 5.84 -0.04 5.53
N ARG A 42 6.88 0.76 5.82
CA ARG A 42 6.84 1.74 6.90
C ARG A 42 5.84 2.87 6.65
N TYR A 43 5.71 3.31 5.40
CA TYR A 43 4.75 4.34 5.02
C TYR A 43 3.31 3.82 5.14
N GLU A 44 3.05 2.59 4.71
CA GLU A 44 1.75 1.93 4.86
C GLU A 44 1.38 1.76 6.34
N GLN A 45 2.32 1.34 7.18
CA GLN A 45 2.09 1.25 8.62
C GLN A 45 1.74 2.62 9.23
N LEU A 46 2.44 3.68 8.82
CA LEU A 46 2.18 5.04 9.31
C LEU A 46 0.78 5.52 8.91
N LEU A 47 0.32 5.17 7.70
CA LEU A 47 -1.05 5.48 7.26
C LEU A 47 -2.09 4.77 8.12
N CYS A 48 -1.92 3.47 8.39
CA CYS A 48 -2.83 2.73 9.27
C CYS A 48 -2.88 3.34 10.68
N ASP A 49 -1.72 3.69 11.26
CA ASP A 49 -1.64 4.31 12.58
C ASP A 49 -2.35 5.68 12.61
N TRP A 50 -2.19 6.47 11.54
CA TRP A 50 -2.84 7.77 11.39
C TRP A 50 -4.36 7.66 11.27
N GLU A 51 -4.86 6.69 10.51
CA GLU A 51 -6.29 6.40 10.39
C GLU A 51 -6.89 6.00 11.75
N ASP A 52 -6.22 5.12 12.47
CA ASP A 52 -6.63 4.67 13.80
C ASP A 52 -6.69 5.82 14.81
N LEU A 53 -5.65 6.66 14.84
CA LEU A 53 -5.60 7.84 15.70
C LEU A 53 -6.72 8.82 15.37
N SER A 54 -6.95 9.07 14.09
CA SER A 54 -8.00 9.97 13.60
C SER A 54 -9.38 9.44 13.99
N HIS A 55 -9.63 8.14 13.81
CA HIS A 55 -10.87 7.50 14.21
C HIS A 55 -11.12 7.64 15.72
N ARG A 56 -10.11 7.35 16.55
CA ARG A 56 -10.20 7.47 18.01
C ARG A 56 -10.46 8.91 18.45
N ALA A 57 -9.78 9.88 17.83
CA ALA A 57 -9.97 11.30 18.12
C ALA A 57 -11.41 11.76 17.80
N LEU A 58 -11.91 11.42 16.60
CA LEU A 58 -13.28 11.73 16.21
C LEU A 58 -14.31 11.08 17.14
N LYS A 59 -14.10 9.82 17.52
CA LYS A 59 -14.97 9.11 18.48
C LYS A 59 -14.97 9.76 19.86
N ALA A 60 -13.81 10.20 20.36
CA ALA A 60 -13.69 10.90 21.63
C ALA A 60 -14.41 12.26 21.61
N LEU A 61 -14.31 12.99 20.50
CA LEU A 61 -15.03 14.25 20.30
C LEU A 61 -16.54 14.03 20.21
N ALA A 62 -17.00 13.02 19.48
CA ALA A 62 -18.41 12.67 19.40
C ALA A 62 -19.00 12.28 20.77
N GLY A 63 -18.24 11.55 21.60
CA GLY A 63 -18.65 11.21 22.97
C GLY A 63 -18.82 12.43 23.90
N ARG A 64 -18.12 13.54 23.64
CA ARG A 64 -18.28 14.79 24.40
C ARG A 64 -19.50 15.61 23.98
N ALA A 65 -19.96 15.47 22.73
CA ALA A 65 -21.04 16.28 22.17
C ALA A 65 -22.45 15.93 22.71
N CYS A 66 -22.58 14.89 23.56
CA CYS A 66 -23.87 14.45 24.10
C CYS A 66 -23.91 14.53 25.64
N PRO A 67 -23.95 15.74 26.23
CA PRO A 67 -24.53 15.85 27.56
C PRO A 67 -26.03 15.59 27.38
N ARG A 68 -26.43 14.36 27.69
CA ARG A 68 -27.81 13.93 27.99
C ARG A 68 -28.68 15.15 28.32
N SER A 69 -29.54 15.54 27.37
CA SER A 69 -30.68 16.42 27.60
C SER A 69 -31.65 15.71 28.57
N LYS A 70 -31.30 15.67 29.86
CA LYS A 70 -32.22 15.36 30.95
C LYS A 70 -32.97 16.64 31.35
N ARG A 71 -33.55 17.35 30.37
CA ARG A 71 -34.24 18.63 30.60
C ARG A 71 -35.63 18.72 29.97
N HIS A 72 -36.29 17.59 29.70
CA HIS A 72 -37.68 17.60 29.20
C HIS A 72 -38.74 17.01 30.14
N ASP A 73 -38.37 16.39 31.26
CA ASP A 73 -39.37 15.84 32.21
C ASP A 73 -39.87 16.85 33.27
N ALA A 74 -39.37 18.09 33.27
CA ALA A 74 -39.77 19.12 34.23
C ALA A 74 -41.06 19.89 33.86
N LEU A 75 -41.66 19.65 32.68
CA LEU A 75 -42.83 20.39 32.18
C LEU A 75 -44.15 19.62 32.23
N ARG A 76 -44.21 18.44 32.88
CA ARG A 76 -45.44 17.63 33.00
C ARG A 76 -46.04 17.56 34.41
N ARG A 77 -45.78 18.57 35.25
CA ARG A 77 -46.51 18.73 36.52
C ARG A 77 -46.82 20.21 36.78
N SER A 78 -47.87 20.69 36.13
CA SER A 78 -48.68 21.83 36.56
C SER A 78 -50.11 21.57 36.09
#